data_AF-B5VMV5-F1
#
_entry.id   AF-B5VMV5-F1
#
_cell.length_a   1.000
_cell.length_b   1.000
_cell.length_c   1.000
_cell.angle_alpha   90.00
_cell.angle_beta   90.00
_cell.angle_gamma   90.00
#
_symmetry.space_group_name_H-M   'P 1'
#
loop_
_entity.id
_entity.type
_entity.pdbx_description
1 polymer ?
#
loop_
_entity_poly.entity_id
_entity_poly.type
_entity_poly.pdbx_seq_one_letter_code
_entity_poly.pdbx_strand_id
1 'polypeptide(L)'
;PDQYGWRTARSDVCIKEGMTYWEVEVIRGGNKKFADGVNNKENADDSVDEVQSGIYEKMHKQVNDTPHLRFGVCRREASLEAPVGFDVYGYGIRDISLESIHEGKLNCVLENGSPLKEGDKIGFLLSLPSIHTQIKQAKEFTKRRIFALNSHMDTMNEPWREDAENGPSRKKLKQETTNKEFQRALLEDIEYNDVVRDQIAIRYKNQLFFEATDYVKTTKPEYYSSDKRERQDYYQLEDSYLAIFQNGKYLGKAFENLKPLLPPFSELQYNEKFYLGYWQHGEARDESNDKNTTSAKKKKQQQKKKKGLILRNKYVNNNKLGYYPTISCFNGGTARIISEEDKLEYLDQIRSAYCVDGNSKVNTLDTLYKEQIAEDIVWDIIDELEQIALQQ
;
A
#
# COMPACT_ATOMS: atom_id res chain seq x y z
N PRO A 1 -5.38 23.74 25.85
CA PRO A 1 -4.82 22.50 25.28
C PRO A 1 -4.87 22.58 23.76
N ASP A 2 -3.74 22.40 23.10
CA ASP A 2 -3.70 22.41 21.64
C ASP A 2 -4.55 21.24 21.11
N GLN A 3 -5.53 21.54 20.26
CA GLN A 3 -6.34 20.52 19.60
C GLN A 3 -5.55 19.98 18.41
N TYR A 4 -5.19 18.70 18.47
CA TYR A 4 -4.47 18.02 17.40
C TYR A 4 -5.44 17.18 16.56
N GLY A 5 -5.32 17.30 15.23
CA GLY A 5 -6.05 16.46 14.29
C GLY A 5 -5.56 15.01 14.27
N TRP A 6 -6.08 14.23 13.33
CA TRP A 6 -5.63 12.85 13.11
C TRP A 6 -4.18 12.82 12.64
N ARG A 7 -3.38 11.94 13.26
CA ARG A 7 -2.04 11.58 12.80
C ARG A 7 -1.85 10.09 12.91
N THR A 8 -1.05 9.54 12.00
CA THR A 8 -0.86 8.10 11.87
C THR A 8 0.60 7.74 11.99
N ALA A 9 0.88 6.67 12.72
CA ALA A 9 2.18 6.03 12.81
C ALA A 9 2.07 4.58 12.34
N ARG A 10 3.10 4.13 11.62
CA ARG A 10 3.23 2.75 11.14
C ARG A 10 4.34 2.06 11.91
N SER A 11 4.20 0.77 12.14
CA SER A 11 5.32 -0.07 12.50
C SER A 11 6.32 -0.15 11.34
N ASP A 12 7.57 -0.36 11.68
CA ASP A 12 8.69 -0.66 10.81
C ASP A 12 8.64 -2.06 10.17
N VAL A 13 7.82 -2.97 10.74
CA VAL A 13 7.70 -4.37 10.30
C VAL A 13 6.73 -4.53 9.13
N CYS A 14 7.24 -5.06 8.02
CA CYS A 14 6.49 -5.35 6.80
C CYS A 14 5.87 -6.74 6.81
N ILE A 15 4.53 -6.82 6.75
CA ILE A 15 3.83 -8.10 6.60
C ILE A 15 3.58 -8.35 5.12
N LYS A 16 4.27 -9.35 4.55
CA LYS A 16 4.25 -9.69 3.11
C LYS A 16 3.35 -10.88 2.80
N GLU A 17 3.42 -11.93 3.62
CA GLU A 17 2.69 -13.19 3.46
C GLU A 17 2.47 -13.89 4.82
N GLY A 18 1.66 -14.95 4.82
CA GLY A 18 1.46 -15.80 5.99
C GLY A 18 0.53 -15.20 7.04
N MET A 19 0.52 -15.81 8.23
CA MET A 19 -0.30 -15.38 9.36
C MET A 19 0.54 -14.64 10.39
N THR A 20 0.13 -13.42 10.73
CA THR A 20 0.83 -12.57 11.69
C THR A 20 -0.11 -12.10 12.78
N TYR A 21 0.34 -12.18 14.03
CA TYR A 21 -0.41 -11.73 15.20
C TYR A 21 0.35 -10.68 16.00
N TRP A 22 -0.37 -9.66 16.47
CA TRP A 22 0.12 -8.67 17.43
C TRP A 22 -1.02 -8.10 18.26
N GLU A 23 -0.68 -7.46 19.38
CA GLU A 23 -1.64 -6.80 20.25
C GLU A 23 -1.40 -5.30 20.30
N VAL A 24 -2.47 -4.54 20.55
CA VAL A 24 -2.43 -3.11 20.79
C VAL A 24 -3.12 -2.80 22.10
N GLU A 25 -2.39 -2.18 23.02
CA GLU A 25 -2.89 -1.71 24.30
C GLU A 25 -3.41 -0.27 24.18
N VAL A 26 -4.63 -0.03 24.64
CA VAL A 26 -5.23 1.30 24.72
C VAL A 26 -4.76 1.99 26.00
N ILE A 27 -3.91 3.01 25.90
CA ILE A 27 -3.43 3.78 27.07
C ILE A 27 -4.41 4.91 27.40
N ARG A 28 -4.79 5.68 26.38
CA ARG A 28 -5.69 6.83 26.52
C ARG A 28 -6.57 6.94 25.29
N GLY A 29 -7.87 6.81 25.45
CA GLY A 29 -8.81 6.76 24.34
C GLY A 29 -9.93 5.79 24.65
N GLY A 30 -10.90 5.67 23.76
CA GLY A 30 -12.10 4.92 24.07
C GLY A 30 -13.08 5.69 24.95
N ASN A 31 -14.30 5.18 25.05
CA ASN A 31 -15.44 5.97 25.46
C ASN A 31 -15.71 5.88 26.96
N LYS A 32 -14.94 6.61 27.79
CA LYS A 32 -15.21 6.71 29.23
C LYS A 32 -16.60 7.30 29.54
N LYS A 33 -17.10 8.24 28.72
CA LYS A 33 -18.29 9.05 29.05
C LYS A 33 -19.63 8.50 28.55
N PHE A 34 -19.67 7.71 27.47
CA PHE A 34 -20.94 7.07 27.08
C PHE A 34 -21.32 5.90 28.00
N ALA A 35 -20.35 5.23 28.62
CA ALA A 35 -20.63 4.19 29.61
C ALA A 35 -21.38 4.76 30.83
N ASP A 36 -21.03 5.97 31.27
CA ASP A 36 -21.70 6.64 32.40
C ASP A 36 -23.02 7.33 32.01
N GLY A 37 -23.17 7.74 30.75
CA GLY A 37 -24.37 8.43 30.25
C GLY A 37 -25.59 7.53 30.03
N VAL A 38 -25.39 6.23 29.79
CA VAL A 38 -26.50 5.27 29.64
C VAL A 38 -27.19 4.97 30.98
N ASN A 39 -26.46 5.09 32.10
CA ASN A 39 -27.02 4.88 33.44
C ASN A 39 -27.83 6.07 33.98
N ASN A 40 -27.82 7.23 33.30
CA ASN A 40 -28.51 8.45 33.75
C ASN A 40 -29.68 8.86 32.81
N LYS A 41 -30.36 7.90 32.20
CA LYS A 41 -31.54 8.11 31.34
C LYS A 41 -32.88 8.07 32.10
N GLU A 42 -32.92 8.46 33.37
CA GLU A 42 -34.20 8.49 34.11
C GLU A 42 -34.86 9.87 34.21
N ASN A 43 -34.26 10.98 33.77
CA ASN A 43 -34.93 12.28 33.84
C ASN A 43 -34.54 13.22 32.68
N ALA A 44 -35.29 13.23 31.59
CA ALA A 44 -35.29 14.36 30.65
C ALA A 44 -36.67 14.48 29.98
N ASP A 45 -37.32 15.61 30.26
CA ASP A 45 -38.65 16.04 29.83
C ASP A 45 -38.68 16.42 28.33
N ASP A 46 -39.82 16.18 27.69
CA ASP A 46 -40.06 16.31 26.24
C ASP A 46 -40.28 17.78 25.83
N SER A 47 -39.27 18.43 25.26
CA SER A 47 -39.44 19.66 24.46
C SER A 47 -38.54 19.61 23.23
N VAL A 48 -39.12 19.50 22.03
CA VAL A 48 -38.52 18.75 20.92
C VAL A 48 -37.75 19.58 19.88
N ASP A 49 -37.90 20.91 19.75
CA ASP A 49 -37.40 21.58 18.53
C ASP A 49 -36.20 22.55 18.69
N GLU A 50 -35.98 23.21 19.83
CA GLU A 50 -34.76 24.06 20.04
C GLU A 50 -33.57 23.31 20.65
N VAL A 51 -33.81 22.12 21.20
CA VAL A 51 -32.82 21.29 21.90
C VAL A 51 -31.88 20.58 20.91
N GLN A 52 -32.33 20.35 19.67
CA GLN A 52 -31.58 19.58 18.69
C GLN A 52 -30.29 20.28 18.22
N SER A 53 -30.31 21.59 17.93
CA SER A 53 -29.11 22.32 17.47
C SER A 53 -28.03 22.40 18.55
N GLY A 54 -28.42 22.66 19.81
CA GLY A 54 -27.51 22.69 20.95
C GLY A 54 -26.98 21.30 21.32
N ILE A 55 -27.73 20.23 21.10
CA ILE A 55 -27.25 18.85 21.26
C ILE A 55 -26.20 18.51 20.19
N TYR A 56 -26.45 18.85 18.92
CA TYR A 56 -25.48 18.59 17.85
C TYR A 56 -24.19 19.37 18.06
N GLU A 57 -24.26 20.64 18.48
CA GLU A 57 -23.05 21.42 18.83
C GLU A 57 -22.32 20.85 20.05
N LYS A 58 -23.04 20.41 21.08
CA LYS A 58 -22.43 19.77 22.26
C LYS A 58 -21.80 18.43 21.88
N MET A 59 -22.45 17.61 21.05
CA MET A 59 -21.89 16.36 20.54
C MET A 59 -20.68 16.61 19.65
N HIS A 60 -20.72 17.59 18.75
CA HIS A 60 -19.58 17.96 17.90
C HIS A 60 -18.39 18.45 18.73
N LYS A 61 -18.63 19.30 19.72
CA LYS A 61 -17.60 19.74 20.66
C LYS A 61 -17.03 18.57 21.45
N GLN A 62 -17.89 17.68 21.96
CA GLN A 62 -17.47 16.51 22.71
C GLN A 62 -16.64 15.52 21.87
N VAL A 63 -17.03 15.25 20.62
CA VAL A 63 -16.24 14.42 19.69
C VAL A 63 -14.89 15.08 19.38
N ASN A 64 -14.86 16.39 19.13
CA ASN A 64 -13.61 17.10 18.83
C ASN A 64 -12.69 17.23 20.05
N ASP A 65 -13.23 17.27 21.26
CA ASP A 65 -12.46 17.41 22.51
C ASP A 65 -12.08 16.07 23.15
N THR A 66 -12.56 14.94 22.62
CA THR A 66 -12.25 13.62 23.16
C THR A 66 -11.10 12.95 22.43
N PRO A 67 -10.24 12.20 23.16
CA PRO A 67 -9.19 11.42 22.56
C PRO A 67 -9.80 10.22 21.82
N HIS A 68 -9.52 10.11 20.51
CA HIS A 68 -9.95 8.97 19.70
C HIS A 68 -8.77 8.23 19.11
N LEU A 69 -8.99 6.95 18.85
CA LEU A 69 -8.02 6.06 18.24
C LEU A 69 -8.64 5.32 17.05
N ARG A 70 -7.79 5.04 16.06
CA ARG A 70 -8.08 4.05 15.03
C ARG A 70 -6.91 3.10 14.90
N PHE A 71 -7.22 1.84 14.73
CA PHE A 71 -6.24 0.77 14.64
C PHE A 71 -6.40 0.02 13.33
N GLY A 72 -5.35 -0.60 12.83
CA GLY A 72 -5.48 -1.54 11.74
C GLY A 72 -4.19 -1.69 10.97
N VAL A 73 -4.32 -1.80 9.64
CA VAL A 73 -3.19 -2.02 8.75
C VAL A 73 -3.24 -1.09 7.55
N CYS A 74 -2.09 -0.64 7.08
CA CYS A 74 -2.00 0.11 5.83
C CYS A 74 -0.77 -0.26 5.02
N ARG A 75 -0.79 0.09 3.74
CA ARG A 75 0.37 -0.05 2.85
C ARG A 75 1.27 1.18 2.90
N ARG A 76 2.31 1.20 2.06
CA ARG A 76 3.26 2.32 1.98
C ARG A 76 2.66 3.60 1.42
N GLU A 77 1.73 3.47 0.50
CA GLU A 77 1.06 4.59 -0.19
C GLU A 77 0.11 5.39 0.73
N ALA A 78 -0.31 4.81 1.86
CA ALA A 78 -1.19 5.47 2.79
C ALA A 78 -0.50 6.66 3.46
N SER A 79 -1.17 7.81 3.48
CA SER A 79 -0.62 9.04 4.06
C SER A 79 -0.61 8.97 5.59
N LEU A 80 0.52 9.34 6.20
CA LEU A 80 0.65 9.44 7.66
C LEU A 80 -0.13 10.63 8.26
N GLU A 81 -0.53 11.58 7.42
CA GLU A 81 -1.32 12.76 7.81
C GLU A 81 -2.82 12.47 7.90
N ALA A 82 -3.26 11.34 7.32
CA ALA A 82 -4.66 10.92 7.34
C ALA A 82 -4.86 9.73 8.27
N PRO A 83 -6.04 9.57 8.89
CA PRO A 83 -6.33 8.41 9.69
C PRO A 83 -6.41 7.14 8.85
N VAL A 84 -6.04 6.00 9.43
CA VAL A 84 -6.15 4.67 8.80
C VAL A 84 -7.60 4.39 8.40
N GLY A 85 -7.78 3.79 7.22
CA GLY A 85 -9.08 3.52 6.60
C GLY A 85 -9.66 4.67 5.77
N PHE A 86 -9.00 5.83 5.69
CA PHE A 86 -9.46 6.95 4.85
C PHE A 86 -9.37 6.64 3.35
N ASP A 87 -8.32 5.95 2.92
CA ASP A 87 -8.09 5.59 1.52
C ASP A 87 -8.23 4.07 1.27
N VAL A 88 -7.99 3.65 0.03
CA VAL A 88 -8.00 2.23 -0.38
C VAL A 88 -6.78 1.46 0.13
N TYR A 89 -5.75 2.16 0.60
CA TYR A 89 -4.48 1.56 1.03
C TYR A 89 -4.47 1.23 2.53
N GLY A 90 -5.49 1.65 3.27
CA GLY A 90 -5.66 1.40 4.69
C GLY A 90 -6.97 0.69 5.04
N TYR A 91 -6.89 -0.13 6.08
CA TYR A 91 -8.01 -0.82 6.72
C TYR A 91 -7.98 -0.48 8.20
N GLY A 92 -8.99 0.25 8.67
CA GLY A 92 -9.03 0.79 10.03
C GLY A 92 -10.21 0.25 10.82
N ILE A 93 -10.12 0.27 12.14
CA ILE A 93 -11.21 0.01 13.08
C ILE A 93 -11.26 1.17 14.08
N ARG A 94 -12.47 1.62 14.41
CA ARG A 94 -12.68 2.69 15.39
C ARG A 94 -12.67 2.19 16.81
N ASP A 95 -12.25 3.03 17.74
CA ASP A 95 -12.25 2.73 19.16
C ASP A 95 -13.64 2.72 19.84
N ILE A 96 -14.55 3.61 19.44
CA ILE A 96 -15.84 3.77 20.13
C ILE A 96 -16.81 2.62 19.84
N SER A 97 -16.96 2.24 18.58
CA SER A 97 -17.98 1.27 18.15
C SER A 97 -17.38 0.03 17.48
N LEU A 98 -16.06 -0.05 17.39
CA LEU A 98 -15.37 -1.13 16.67
C LEU A 98 -15.86 -1.31 15.22
N GLU A 99 -16.34 -0.22 14.62
CA GLU A 99 -16.70 -0.16 13.21
C GLU A 99 -15.46 -0.30 12.33
N SER A 100 -15.55 -1.17 11.32
CA SER A 100 -14.58 -1.29 10.24
C SER A 100 -14.67 -0.09 9.31
N ILE A 101 -13.54 0.53 8.98
CA ILE A 101 -13.40 1.65 8.04
C ILE A 101 -12.49 1.25 6.87
N HIS A 102 -12.99 1.43 5.65
CA HIS A 102 -12.20 1.33 4.42
C HIS A 102 -12.76 2.30 3.36
N GLU A 103 -11.88 2.99 2.61
CA GLU A 103 -12.27 4.05 1.66
C GLU A 103 -13.14 5.17 2.30
N GLY A 104 -12.97 5.42 3.59
CA GLY A 104 -13.80 6.36 4.35
C GLY A 104 -15.23 5.89 4.64
N LYS A 105 -15.61 4.68 4.21
CA LYS A 105 -16.93 4.07 4.48
C LYS A 105 -16.88 3.27 5.77
N LEU A 106 -17.93 3.42 6.58
CA LEU A 106 -18.12 2.73 7.85
C LEU A 106 -18.96 1.46 7.63
N ASN A 107 -18.47 0.32 8.11
CA ASN A 107 -19.18 -0.95 8.09
C ASN A 107 -19.19 -1.57 9.49
N CYS A 108 -20.37 -2.00 9.96
CA CYS A 108 -20.53 -2.70 11.23
C CYS A 108 -20.52 -4.22 10.98
N VAL A 109 -19.33 -4.80 10.76
CA VAL A 109 -19.20 -6.24 10.48
C VAL A 109 -18.95 -7.06 11.75
N LEU A 110 -18.32 -6.46 12.77
CA LEU A 110 -17.94 -7.16 13.98
C LEU A 110 -19.14 -7.36 14.91
N GLU A 111 -19.33 -8.60 15.37
CA GLU A 111 -20.39 -8.94 16.31
C GLU A 111 -19.99 -8.59 17.74
N ASN A 112 -20.92 -8.02 18.52
CA ASN A 112 -20.78 -7.87 19.98
C ASN A 112 -19.54 -7.07 20.46
N GLY A 113 -19.00 -6.18 19.62
CA GLY A 113 -17.90 -5.31 20.00
C GLY A 113 -18.31 -4.33 21.09
N SER A 114 -17.67 -4.42 22.26
CA SER A 114 -17.86 -3.42 23.31
C SER A 114 -16.96 -2.22 23.06
N PRO A 115 -17.42 -0.97 23.33
CA PRO A 115 -16.58 0.21 23.22
C PRO A 115 -15.28 0.01 24.00
N LEU A 116 -14.15 0.31 23.37
CA LEU A 116 -12.86 0.14 24.02
C LEU A 116 -12.74 1.05 25.23
N LYS A 117 -12.05 0.54 26.24
CA LYS A 117 -11.69 1.26 27.45
C LYS A 117 -10.17 1.34 27.57
N GLU A 118 -9.72 2.28 28.38
CA GLU A 118 -8.31 2.34 28.77
C GLU A 118 -7.92 1.03 29.49
N GLY A 119 -6.80 0.45 29.07
CA GLY A 119 -6.31 -0.85 29.53
C GLY A 119 -6.76 -2.04 28.67
N ASP A 120 -7.71 -1.88 27.75
CA ASP A 120 -8.09 -2.97 26.84
C ASP A 120 -6.95 -3.29 25.87
N LYS A 121 -6.81 -4.58 25.58
CA LYS A 121 -5.88 -5.11 24.57
C LYS A 121 -6.65 -5.64 23.37
N ILE A 122 -6.29 -5.15 22.20
CA ILE A 122 -6.86 -5.59 20.93
C ILE A 122 -5.83 -6.44 20.20
N GLY A 123 -6.16 -7.70 19.96
CA GLY A 123 -5.39 -8.60 19.11
C GLY A 123 -5.78 -8.44 17.65
N PHE A 124 -4.78 -8.42 16.78
CA PHE A 124 -4.96 -8.41 15.33
C PHE A 124 -4.32 -9.66 14.74
N LEU A 125 -5.09 -10.44 13.98
CA LEU A 125 -4.59 -11.56 13.20
C LEU A 125 -4.76 -11.23 11.73
N LEU A 126 -3.66 -10.96 11.04
CA LEU A 126 -3.63 -10.75 9.60
C LEU A 126 -3.18 -12.04 8.91
N SER A 127 -4.03 -12.56 8.04
CA SER A 127 -3.70 -13.69 7.15
C SER A 127 -3.54 -13.16 5.73
N LEU A 128 -2.39 -13.43 5.11
CA LEU A 128 -2.09 -13.12 3.72
C LEU A 128 -1.71 -14.41 2.96
N PRO A 129 -2.08 -14.54 1.68
CA PRO A 129 -1.67 -15.67 0.87
C PRO A 129 -0.16 -15.67 0.64
N SER A 130 0.38 -16.84 0.29
CA SER A 130 1.81 -16.97 -0.04
C SER A 130 2.23 -16.04 -1.18
N ILE A 131 3.50 -15.63 -1.17
CA ILE A 131 4.11 -14.79 -2.19
C ILE A 131 3.96 -15.41 -3.59
N HIS A 132 4.02 -16.74 -3.71
CA HIS A 132 3.81 -17.45 -4.97
C HIS A 132 2.40 -17.21 -5.54
N THR A 133 1.37 -17.29 -4.69
CA THR A 133 -0.02 -17.02 -5.08
C THR A 133 -0.19 -15.56 -5.49
N GLN A 134 0.40 -14.63 -4.73
CA GLN A 134 0.38 -13.21 -5.04
C GLN A 134 1.04 -12.91 -6.40
N ILE A 135 2.19 -13.52 -6.68
CA ILE A 135 2.92 -13.38 -7.95
C ILE A 135 2.10 -13.92 -9.12
N LYS A 136 1.42 -15.07 -8.94
CA LYS A 136 0.54 -15.63 -9.97
C LYS A 136 -0.58 -14.65 -10.33
N GLN A 137 -1.21 -14.05 -9.32
CA GLN A 137 -2.26 -13.04 -9.51
C GLN A 137 -1.72 -11.78 -10.20
N ALA A 138 -0.54 -11.30 -9.79
CA ALA A 138 0.11 -10.14 -10.40
C ALA A 138 0.45 -10.38 -11.88
N LYS A 139 0.95 -11.56 -12.23
CA LYS A 139 1.20 -11.98 -13.63
C LYS A 139 -0.08 -12.02 -14.46
N GLU A 140 -1.18 -12.51 -13.89
CA GLU A 140 -2.48 -12.50 -14.56
C GLU A 140 -2.96 -11.07 -14.84
N PHE A 141 -2.83 -10.18 -13.86
CA PHE A 141 -3.18 -8.77 -14.00
C PHE A 141 -2.36 -8.08 -15.08
N THR A 142 -1.04 -8.26 -15.08
CA THR A 142 -0.13 -7.72 -16.11
C THR A 142 -0.54 -8.18 -17.51
N LYS A 143 -0.82 -9.47 -17.71
CA LYS A 143 -1.26 -10.00 -19.00
C LYS A 143 -2.56 -9.34 -19.49
N ARG A 144 -3.54 -9.16 -18.60
CA ARG A 144 -4.81 -8.50 -18.95
C ARG A 144 -4.62 -7.02 -19.27
N ARG A 145 -3.77 -6.34 -18.51
CA ARG A 145 -3.44 -4.92 -18.75
C ARG A 145 -2.73 -4.72 -20.09
N ILE A 146 -1.76 -5.57 -20.44
CA ILE A 146 -1.10 -5.55 -21.75
C ILE A 146 -2.10 -5.82 -22.87
N PHE A 147 -2.99 -6.81 -22.70
CA PHE A 147 -4.03 -7.11 -23.69
C PHE A 147 -4.95 -5.91 -23.94
N ALA A 148 -5.44 -5.26 -22.89
CA ALA A 148 -6.31 -4.09 -23.03
C ALA A 148 -5.59 -2.89 -23.67
N LEU A 149 -4.32 -2.66 -23.35
CA LEU A 149 -3.49 -1.65 -24.00
C LEU A 149 -3.37 -1.93 -25.51
N ASN A 150 -3.17 -3.19 -25.91
CA ASN A 150 -3.09 -3.58 -27.30
C ASN A 150 -4.43 -3.39 -28.04
N SER A 151 -5.54 -3.85 -27.48
CA SER A 151 -6.87 -3.67 -28.10
C SER A 151 -7.22 -2.20 -28.32
N HIS A 152 -6.85 -1.33 -27.37
CA HIS A 152 -7.03 0.11 -27.53
C HIS A 152 -6.12 0.67 -28.62
N MET A 153 -4.89 0.17 -28.75
CA MET A 153 -3.96 0.60 -29.79
C MET A 153 -4.43 0.16 -31.19
N ASP A 154 -4.99 -1.04 -31.32
CA ASP A 154 -5.60 -1.52 -32.57
C ASP A 154 -6.78 -0.63 -32.98
N THR A 155 -7.65 -0.28 -32.03
CA THR A 155 -8.78 0.66 -32.26
C THR A 155 -8.29 2.05 -32.72
N MET A 156 -7.14 2.50 -32.24
CA MET A 156 -6.54 3.79 -32.66
C MET A 156 -5.87 3.73 -34.03
N ASN A 157 -5.40 2.54 -34.45
CA ASN A 157 -4.74 2.30 -35.73
C ASN A 157 -5.70 1.92 -36.86
N GLU A 158 -6.98 1.70 -36.57
CA GLU A 158 -8.02 1.52 -37.58
C GLU A 158 -8.06 2.74 -38.54
N PRO A 159 -8.27 2.54 -39.86
CA PRO A 159 -8.28 3.63 -40.83
C PRO A 159 -9.41 4.61 -40.53
N TRP A 160 -9.08 5.76 -39.94
CA TRP A 160 -10.00 6.88 -39.83
C TRP A 160 -10.41 7.32 -41.24
N ARG A 161 -11.73 7.40 -41.50
CA ARG A 161 -12.28 8.01 -42.72
C ARG A 161 -11.72 9.43 -42.88
N GLU A 162 -11.35 9.77 -44.10
CA GLU A 162 -10.62 10.98 -44.52
C GLU A 162 -11.33 12.34 -44.30
N ASP A 163 -12.32 12.43 -43.41
CA ASP A 163 -13.19 13.63 -43.33
C ASP A 163 -12.86 14.54 -42.14
N ALA A 164 -11.59 14.86 -41.93
CA ALA A 164 -11.20 15.97 -41.05
C ALA A 164 -9.90 16.62 -41.54
N GLU A 165 -10.00 17.41 -42.61
CA GLU A 165 -8.98 18.39 -42.97
C GLU A 165 -8.78 19.39 -41.83
N ASN A 166 -7.53 19.51 -41.40
CA ASN A 166 -6.95 20.49 -40.47
C ASN A 166 -7.12 20.23 -38.95
N GLY A 167 -6.04 19.77 -38.31
CA GLY A 167 -5.85 19.99 -36.86
C GLY A 167 -4.59 19.38 -36.22
N PRO A 168 -4.18 19.86 -35.03
CA PRO A 168 -3.05 19.36 -34.22
C PRO A 168 -3.20 17.91 -33.71
N SER A 169 -4.18 17.17 -34.21
CA SER A 169 -4.61 15.83 -33.77
C SER A 169 -3.58 14.73 -34.06
N ARG A 170 -2.93 14.74 -35.23
CA ARG A 170 -2.02 13.65 -35.64
C ARG A 170 -0.74 13.58 -34.78
N LYS A 171 -0.25 14.71 -34.28
CA LYS A 171 0.90 14.76 -33.35
C LYS A 171 0.51 14.25 -31.96
N LYS A 172 -0.69 14.60 -31.47
CA LYS A 172 -1.23 14.09 -30.19
C LYS A 172 -1.44 12.57 -30.24
N LEU A 173 -2.06 12.06 -31.32
CA LEU A 173 -2.27 10.62 -31.51
C LEU A 173 -0.95 9.83 -31.51
N LYS A 174 0.08 10.33 -32.21
CA LYS A 174 1.41 9.71 -32.23
C LYS A 174 2.09 9.71 -30.85
N GLN A 175 1.87 10.76 -30.06
CA GLN A 175 2.39 10.83 -28.70
C GLN A 175 1.67 9.85 -27.77
N GLU A 176 0.34 9.73 -27.89
CA GLU A 176 -0.46 8.76 -27.14
C GLU A 176 -0.11 7.32 -27.46
N THR A 177 0.10 6.97 -28.73
CA THR A 177 0.55 5.62 -29.11
C THR A 177 1.93 5.32 -28.54
N THR A 178 2.86 6.27 -28.62
CA THR A 178 4.21 6.08 -28.06
C THR A 178 4.19 5.94 -26.53
N ASN A 179 3.30 6.66 -25.84
CA ASN A 179 3.11 6.52 -24.39
C ASN A 179 2.57 5.13 -24.02
N LYS A 180 1.62 4.60 -24.81
CA LYS A 180 1.08 3.24 -24.59
C LYS A 180 2.11 2.15 -24.89
N GLU A 181 2.92 2.31 -25.94
CA GLU A 181 4.05 1.44 -26.22
C GLU A 181 5.05 1.42 -25.06
N PHE A 182 5.36 2.59 -24.48
CA PHE A 182 6.23 2.70 -23.32
C PHE A 182 5.63 2.04 -22.07
N GLN A 183 4.35 2.28 -21.78
CA GLN A 183 3.64 1.62 -20.68
C GLN A 183 3.63 0.10 -20.84
N ARG A 184 3.45 -0.40 -22.07
CA ARG A 184 3.53 -1.81 -22.39
C ARG A 184 4.94 -2.35 -22.11
N ALA A 185 5.98 -1.66 -22.58
CA ALA A 185 7.36 -2.06 -22.33
C ALA A 185 7.67 -2.16 -20.82
N LEU A 186 7.21 -1.19 -20.01
CA LEU A 186 7.34 -1.23 -18.55
C LEU A 186 6.62 -2.42 -17.92
N LEU A 187 5.47 -2.82 -18.45
CA LEU A 187 4.71 -3.98 -17.95
C LEU A 187 5.34 -5.33 -18.37
N GLU A 188 5.99 -5.38 -19.53
CA GLU A 188 6.69 -6.58 -20.03
C GLU A 188 8.00 -6.82 -19.26
N ASP A 189 8.64 -5.77 -18.75
CA ASP A 189 9.91 -5.76 -18.01
C ASP A 189 9.74 -5.95 -16.49
N ILE A 190 8.60 -6.44 -16.03
CA ILE A 190 8.37 -6.65 -14.58
C ILE A 190 9.02 -7.94 -14.12
N GLU A 191 9.97 -7.80 -13.20
CA GLU A 191 10.54 -8.91 -12.45
C GLU A 191 9.83 -9.05 -11.09
N TYR A 192 9.11 -10.15 -10.91
CA TYR A 192 8.25 -10.35 -9.72
C TYR A 192 8.99 -10.95 -8.52
N ASN A 193 10.05 -11.71 -8.78
CA ASN A 193 10.84 -12.36 -7.74
C ASN A 193 11.99 -11.48 -7.26
N ASP A 194 12.37 -10.51 -8.09
CA ASP A 194 13.53 -9.67 -7.85
C ASP A 194 13.17 -8.45 -7.02
N VAL A 195 14.17 -7.91 -6.34
CA VAL A 195 14.04 -6.78 -5.44
C VAL A 195 15.03 -5.71 -5.87
N VAL A 196 14.54 -4.74 -6.65
CA VAL A 196 15.38 -3.63 -7.11
C VAL A 196 15.18 -2.43 -6.18
N ARG A 197 16.25 -2.02 -5.51
CA ARG A 197 16.24 -0.93 -4.54
C ARG A 197 17.03 0.26 -5.07
N ASP A 198 16.53 1.46 -4.79
CA ASP A 198 17.23 2.71 -5.08
C ASP A 198 17.40 3.47 -3.79
N GLN A 199 18.59 3.34 -3.19
CA GLN A 199 18.93 3.95 -1.91
C GLN A 199 20.18 4.81 -2.05
N ILE A 200 20.11 6.05 -1.58
CA ILE A 200 21.21 7.01 -1.64
C ILE A 200 21.53 7.48 -0.23
N ALA A 201 22.79 7.35 0.17
CA ALA A 201 23.26 7.85 1.44
C ALA A 201 23.36 9.39 1.41
N ILE A 202 22.70 10.05 2.36
CA ILE A 202 22.69 11.51 2.50
C ILE A 202 23.09 11.91 3.92
N ARG A 203 23.69 13.10 4.07
CA ARG A 203 23.94 13.72 5.37
C ARG A 203 22.91 14.81 5.62
N TYR A 204 22.12 14.64 6.67
CA TYR A 204 21.14 15.64 7.10
C TYR A 204 21.34 15.96 8.58
N LYS A 205 21.48 17.25 8.93
CA LYS A 205 21.73 17.70 10.30
C LYS A 205 22.85 16.92 11.03
N ASN A 206 23.98 16.70 10.33
CA ASN A 206 25.16 15.95 10.81
C ASN A 206 24.92 14.45 11.10
N GLN A 207 23.78 13.88 10.70
CA GLN A 207 23.50 12.44 10.79
C GLN A 207 23.44 11.85 9.37
N LEU A 208 23.72 10.54 9.28
CA LEU A 208 23.69 9.79 8.02
C LEU A 208 22.31 9.12 7.89
N PHE A 209 21.67 9.29 6.73
CA PHE A 209 20.40 8.67 6.39
C PHE A 209 20.47 8.06 5.00
N PHE A 210 19.58 7.11 4.73
CA PHE A 210 19.29 6.66 3.37
C PHE A 210 18.00 7.33 2.89
N GLU A 211 18.08 7.94 1.72
CA GLU A 211 16.90 8.34 0.95
C GLU A 211 16.55 7.19 0.00
N ALA A 212 15.29 6.78 0.01
CA ALA A 212 14.77 5.73 -0.85
C ALA A 212 13.48 6.19 -1.52
N THR A 213 13.24 5.68 -2.74
CA THR A 213 11.96 5.93 -3.43
C THR A 213 10.81 5.20 -2.74
N ASP A 214 9.68 5.89 -2.56
CA ASP A 214 8.48 5.33 -1.95
C ASP A 214 7.34 5.16 -2.98
N TYR A 215 6.35 4.38 -2.59
CA TYR A 215 5.18 4.09 -3.42
C TYR A 215 4.20 5.25 -3.40
N VAL A 216 3.63 5.55 -4.57
CA VAL A 216 2.71 6.66 -4.76
C VAL A 216 1.28 6.18 -4.97
N LYS A 217 0.32 7.00 -4.54
CA LYS A 217 -1.10 6.75 -4.77
C LYS A 217 -1.39 6.76 -6.27
N THR A 218 -2.01 5.69 -6.76
CA THR A 218 -2.39 5.58 -8.17
C THR A 218 -3.65 6.39 -8.43
N THR A 219 -3.63 7.18 -9.49
CA THR A 219 -4.84 7.86 -9.98
C THR A 219 -5.68 6.88 -10.79
N LYS A 220 -7.00 6.95 -10.66
CA LYS A 220 -7.90 6.16 -11.51
C LYS A 220 -7.60 6.47 -12.98
N PRO A 221 -7.53 5.45 -13.86
CA PRO A 221 -7.30 5.69 -15.28
C PRO A 221 -8.46 6.51 -15.86
N GLU A 222 -8.15 7.38 -16.83
CA GLU A 222 -9.10 8.29 -17.47
C GLU A 222 -10.23 7.53 -18.18
N TYR A 223 -9.93 6.34 -18.71
CA TYR A 223 -10.88 5.44 -19.34
C TYR A 223 -10.66 4.01 -18.86
N TYR A 224 -11.75 3.31 -18.60
CA TYR A 224 -11.74 1.88 -18.40
C TYR A 224 -12.19 1.17 -19.68
N SER A 225 -11.56 0.06 -20.01
CA SER A 225 -12.15 -0.88 -20.95
C SER A 225 -13.52 -1.38 -20.45
N SER A 226 -14.31 -1.92 -21.37
CA SER A 226 -15.53 -2.66 -21.06
C SER A 226 -15.23 -3.88 -20.18
N ASP A 227 -14.04 -4.46 -20.29
CA ASP A 227 -13.58 -5.54 -19.43
C ASP A 227 -13.19 -5.03 -18.03
N LYS A 228 -13.98 -5.39 -17.02
CA LYS A 228 -13.73 -5.04 -15.61
C LYS A 228 -12.48 -5.70 -15.05
N ARG A 229 -11.99 -6.79 -15.66
CA ARG A 229 -10.83 -7.56 -15.20
C ARG A 229 -9.50 -6.84 -15.44
N GLU A 230 -9.51 -5.71 -16.14
CA GLU A 230 -8.35 -4.83 -16.27
C GLU A 230 -8.21 -3.88 -15.06
N ARG A 231 -9.23 -3.79 -14.21
CA ARG A 231 -9.26 -2.83 -13.11
C ARG A 231 -8.58 -3.42 -11.89
N GLN A 232 -7.72 -2.63 -11.23
CA GLN A 232 -7.12 -3.00 -9.95
C GLN A 232 -8.22 -3.33 -8.91
N ASP A 233 -9.36 -2.64 -8.98
CA ASP A 233 -10.50 -2.84 -8.08
C ASP A 233 -11.09 -4.26 -8.14
N TYR A 234 -10.94 -4.95 -9.27
CA TYR A 234 -11.45 -6.31 -9.46
C TYR A 234 -10.65 -7.35 -8.69
N TYR A 235 -9.37 -7.07 -8.42
CA TYR A 235 -8.49 -8.01 -7.76
C TYR A 235 -8.55 -7.84 -6.24
N GLN A 236 -8.56 -9.00 -5.58
CA GLN A 236 -8.47 -9.15 -4.14
C GLN A 236 -7.61 -10.37 -3.84
N LEU A 237 -6.87 -10.33 -2.75
CA LEU A 237 -6.03 -11.42 -2.28
C LEU A 237 -6.93 -12.54 -1.76
N GLU A 238 -6.82 -13.72 -2.36
CA GLU A 238 -7.55 -14.93 -1.95
C GLU A 238 -7.16 -15.31 -0.52
N ASP A 239 -8.15 -15.78 0.25
CA ASP A 239 -8.02 -16.24 1.64
C ASP A 239 -7.37 -15.23 2.61
N SER A 240 -7.34 -13.96 2.22
CA SER A 240 -6.80 -12.89 3.04
C SER A 240 -7.88 -12.32 3.95
N TYR A 241 -7.55 -12.11 5.23
CA TYR A 241 -8.47 -11.49 6.18
C TYR A 241 -7.73 -10.82 7.33
N LEU A 242 -8.40 -9.84 7.93
CA LEU A 242 -7.99 -9.21 9.19
C LEU A 242 -9.02 -9.55 10.27
N ALA A 243 -8.65 -10.44 11.18
CA ALA A 243 -9.45 -10.83 12.34
C ALA A 243 -9.06 -10.03 13.57
N ILE A 244 -10.04 -9.74 14.41
CA ILE A 244 -9.89 -8.91 15.61
C ILE A 244 -10.31 -9.69 16.85
N PHE A 245 -9.54 -9.49 17.91
CA PHE A 245 -9.76 -10.03 19.23
C PHE A 245 -9.78 -8.88 20.23
N GLN A 246 -10.73 -8.88 21.16
CA GLN A 246 -10.75 -7.95 22.29
C GLN A 246 -10.52 -8.76 23.56
N ASN A 247 -9.42 -8.50 24.28
CA ASN A 247 -9.04 -9.21 25.50
C ASN A 247 -9.13 -10.75 25.33
N GLY A 248 -8.60 -11.28 24.23
CA GLY A 248 -8.61 -12.70 23.88
C GLY A 248 -9.91 -13.26 23.29
N LYS A 249 -11.02 -12.50 23.35
CA LYS A 249 -12.30 -12.91 22.75
C LYS A 249 -12.33 -12.55 21.27
N TYR A 250 -12.59 -13.53 20.42
CA TYR A 250 -12.79 -13.33 18.98
C TYR A 250 -14.04 -12.48 18.71
N LEU A 251 -13.89 -11.38 17.98
CA LEU A 251 -14.99 -10.49 17.57
C LEU A 251 -15.48 -10.76 16.15
N GLY A 252 -14.59 -11.26 15.28
CA GLY A 252 -14.89 -11.50 13.88
C GLY A 252 -13.76 -11.09 12.94
N LYS A 253 -13.98 -11.35 11.66
CA LYS A 253 -13.15 -10.82 10.57
C LYS A 253 -13.67 -9.45 10.19
N ALA A 254 -12.91 -8.40 10.48
CA ALA A 254 -13.27 -7.04 10.12
C ALA A 254 -13.22 -6.81 8.61
N PHE A 255 -12.27 -7.47 7.95
CA PHE A 255 -12.06 -7.40 6.52
C PHE A 255 -11.70 -8.77 5.97
N GLU A 256 -12.22 -9.07 4.80
CA GLU A 256 -11.86 -10.22 3.99
C GLU A 256 -11.49 -9.71 2.59
N ASN A 257 -10.66 -10.46 1.87
CA ASN A 257 -10.30 -10.17 0.47
C ASN A 257 -9.60 -8.80 0.32
N LEU A 258 -8.48 -8.63 1.02
CA LEU A 258 -7.62 -7.43 0.99
C LEU A 258 -7.10 -7.14 -0.43
N LYS A 259 -6.68 -5.89 -0.69
CA LYS A 259 -6.16 -5.50 -2.00
C LYS A 259 -4.76 -6.06 -2.27
N PRO A 260 -4.48 -6.54 -3.50
CA PRO A 260 -3.14 -6.98 -3.85
C PRO A 260 -2.16 -5.81 -3.89
N LEU A 261 -0.89 -6.12 -3.62
CA LEU A 261 0.17 -5.13 -3.37
C LEU A 261 1.41 -5.30 -4.26
N LEU A 262 1.66 -6.48 -4.81
CA LEU A 262 2.84 -6.67 -5.66
C LEU A 262 2.73 -5.85 -6.96
N PRO A 263 3.85 -5.49 -7.60
CA PRO A 263 3.81 -4.85 -8.91
C PRO A 263 3.03 -5.72 -9.90
N PRO A 264 2.16 -5.13 -10.76
CA PRO A 264 2.00 -3.70 -11.02
C PRO A 264 0.87 -2.99 -10.24
N PHE A 265 0.39 -3.56 -9.12
CA PHE A 265 -0.62 -2.90 -8.28
C PHE A 265 -0.08 -1.70 -7.49
N SER A 266 1.23 -1.66 -7.26
CA SER A 266 1.95 -0.57 -6.60
C SER A 266 2.92 0.07 -7.58
N GLU A 267 2.97 1.41 -7.58
CA GLU A 267 3.85 2.21 -8.45
C GLU A 267 4.81 3.01 -7.58
N LEU A 268 6.11 2.94 -7.87
CA LEU A 268 7.09 3.82 -7.26
C LEU A 268 7.00 5.23 -7.85
N GLN A 269 7.45 6.22 -7.09
CA GLN A 269 7.63 7.57 -7.61
C GLN A 269 8.56 7.55 -8.85
N TYR A 270 8.06 8.02 -9.98
CA TYR A 270 8.73 7.85 -11.27
C TYR A 270 8.63 9.10 -12.13
N ASN A 271 9.75 9.55 -12.69
CA ASN A 271 9.79 10.69 -13.61
C ASN A 271 9.49 10.22 -15.04
N GLU A 272 8.20 10.02 -15.34
CA GLU A 272 7.75 9.48 -16.63
C GLU A 272 8.30 10.25 -17.84
N LYS A 273 8.42 11.59 -17.75
CA LYS A 273 8.92 12.42 -18.86
C LYS A 273 10.39 12.13 -19.18
N PHE A 274 11.22 12.00 -18.15
CA PHE A 274 12.65 11.72 -18.31
C PHE A 274 12.87 10.33 -18.89
N TYR A 275 12.25 9.30 -18.30
CA TYR A 275 12.44 7.93 -18.72
C TYR A 275 11.82 7.62 -20.08
N LEU A 276 10.68 8.22 -20.41
CA LEU A 276 10.10 8.13 -21.76
C LEU A 276 11.04 8.73 -22.81
N GLY A 277 11.64 9.90 -22.52
CA GLY A 277 12.61 10.52 -23.42
C GLY A 277 13.83 9.64 -23.64
N TYR A 278 14.34 9.01 -22.58
CA TYR A 278 15.44 8.05 -22.66
C TYR A 278 15.04 6.78 -23.43
N TRP A 279 13.86 6.23 -23.20
CA TRP A 279 13.38 5.04 -23.92
C TRP A 279 13.23 5.28 -25.43
N GLN A 280 12.83 6.49 -25.84
CA GLN A 280 12.68 6.88 -27.24
C GLN A 280 14.00 7.20 -27.94
N HIS A 281 14.98 7.75 -27.22
CA HIS A 281 16.15 8.40 -27.81
C HIS A 281 17.50 7.98 -27.24
N GLY A 282 17.50 7.19 -26.17
CA GLY A 282 18.69 6.72 -25.48
C GLY A 282 19.59 5.90 -26.39
N GLU A 283 20.89 6.09 -26.22
CA GLU A 283 21.90 5.24 -26.83
C GLU A 283 22.28 4.19 -25.80
N ALA A 284 22.18 2.90 -26.15
CA ALA A 284 22.85 1.88 -25.38
C ALA A 284 24.36 2.14 -25.49
N ARG A 285 25.08 2.25 -24.37
CA ARG A 285 26.54 2.20 -24.39
C ARG A 285 26.93 0.85 -24.97
N ASP A 286 27.30 0.82 -26.25
CA ASP A 286 27.95 -0.35 -26.83
C ASP A 286 29.34 -0.44 -26.18
N GLU A 287 29.52 -1.31 -25.18
CA GLU A 287 30.82 -1.68 -24.61
C GLU A 287 31.65 -2.57 -25.55
N SER A 288 31.47 -2.46 -26.86
CA SER A 288 32.45 -2.99 -27.80
C SER A 288 33.55 -1.94 -27.98
N ASN A 289 34.54 -2.02 -27.09
CA ASN A 289 35.79 -1.29 -27.20
C ASN A 289 36.65 -1.87 -28.34
N ASP A 290 36.11 -1.95 -29.57
CA ASP A 290 36.86 -2.32 -30.77
C ASP A 290 37.68 -1.11 -31.22
N LYS A 291 38.78 -0.86 -30.49
CA LYS A 291 39.89 -0.01 -30.92
C LYS A 291 40.64 -0.71 -32.04
N ASN A 292 40.04 -0.80 -33.24
CA ASN A 292 40.76 -0.87 -34.51
C ASN A 292 39.77 -0.94 -35.67
N THR A 293 39.34 0.21 -36.19
CA THR A 293 39.22 0.38 -37.65
C THR A 293 39.09 1.86 -38.01
N THR A 294 40.11 2.35 -38.68
CA THR A 294 40.16 3.64 -39.33
C THR A 294 39.12 3.77 -40.45
N SER A 295 38.76 5.03 -40.72
CA SER A 295 38.34 5.55 -42.02
C SER A 295 36.83 5.65 -42.30
N ALA A 296 36.27 6.80 -41.92
CA ALA A 296 35.50 7.74 -42.75
C ALA A 296 34.25 7.28 -43.56
N LYS A 297 33.91 6.00 -43.65
CA LYS A 297 32.73 5.50 -44.38
C LYS A 297 31.51 5.19 -43.51
N LYS A 298 31.62 5.25 -42.17
CA LYS A 298 30.49 5.06 -41.23
C LYS A 298 29.69 6.33 -40.89
N LYS A 299 29.95 7.50 -41.50
CA LYS A 299 29.16 8.73 -41.21
C LYS A 299 27.75 8.76 -41.84
N LYS A 300 27.37 7.80 -42.68
CA LYS A 300 26.00 7.65 -43.22
C LYS A 300 25.26 6.39 -42.74
N GLN A 301 25.87 5.59 -41.86
CA GLN A 301 25.22 4.54 -41.07
C GLN A 301 25.35 4.89 -39.58
N GLN A 302 25.08 6.15 -39.23
CA GLN A 302 25.06 6.60 -37.84
C GLN A 302 23.65 6.40 -37.27
N GLN A 303 23.60 5.65 -36.16
CA GLN A 303 22.55 5.66 -35.15
C GLN A 303 21.17 5.17 -35.60
N LYS A 304 21.01 3.86 -35.82
CA LYS A 304 19.72 3.25 -35.48
C LYS A 304 19.62 3.24 -33.95
N LYS A 305 19.06 4.32 -33.38
CA LYS A 305 18.67 4.39 -31.97
C LYS A 305 17.88 3.12 -31.65
N LYS A 306 18.41 2.25 -30.78
CA LYS A 306 17.65 1.10 -30.27
C LYS A 306 16.55 1.68 -29.37
N LYS A 307 15.36 1.87 -29.94
CA LYS A 307 14.15 2.05 -29.12
C LYS A 307 14.05 0.86 -28.17
N GLY A 308 13.73 1.08 -26.91
CA GLY A 308 13.39 -0.02 -26.02
C GLY A 308 14.21 -0.16 -24.74
N LEU A 309 15.30 0.59 -24.55
CA LEU A 309 16.10 0.44 -23.33
C LEU A 309 15.36 1.09 -22.15
N ILE A 310 14.95 0.27 -21.18
CA ILE A 310 14.36 0.72 -19.92
C ILE A 310 15.51 0.96 -18.94
N LEU A 311 15.65 2.20 -18.48
CA LEU A 311 16.69 2.56 -17.51
C LEU A 311 16.29 2.13 -16.08
N ARG A 312 15.02 2.33 -15.74
CA ARG A 312 14.41 1.91 -14.48
C ARG A 312 12.94 1.62 -14.71
N ASN A 313 12.39 0.69 -13.97
CA ASN A 313 10.97 0.37 -14.01
C ASN A 313 10.24 1.04 -12.82
N LYS A 314 8.98 1.41 -13.01
CA LYS A 314 8.12 1.93 -11.92
C LYS A 314 7.43 0.82 -11.13
N TYR A 315 7.31 -0.36 -11.74
CA TYR A 315 6.66 -1.54 -11.19
C TYR A 315 7.70 -2.46 -10.54
N VAL A 316 8.24 -2.02 -9.41
CA VAL A 316 9.38 -2.68 -8.75
C VAL A 316 9.08 -2.92 -7.28
N ASN A 317 9.57 -4.04 -6.75
CA ASN A 317 9.57 -4.33 -5.33
C ASN A 317 10.89 -3.84 -4.69
N ASN A 318 10.80 -2.95 -3.69
CA ASN A 318 11.96 -2.41 -2.97
C ASN A 318 12.18 -3.08 -1.60
N ASN A 319 11.66 -4.29 -1.40
CA ASN A 319 11.61 -5.03 -0.14
C ASN A 319 10.65 -4.45 0.94
N LYS A 320 10.02 -3.29 0.70
CA LYS A 320 9.11 -2.64 1.66
C LYS A 320 7.63 -2.71 1.25
N LEU A 321 7.28 -3.54 0.26
CA LEU A 321 5.89 -3.80 -0.12
C LEU A 321 5.21 -4.77 0.83
N GLY A 322 4.15 -4.31 1.49
CA GLY A 322 3.36 -5.13 2.39
C GLY A 322 2.34 -4.31 3.17
N TYR A 323 1.68 -4.98 4.11
CA TYR A 323 0.82 -4.36 5.10
C TYR A 323 1.58 -4.09 6.39
N TYR A 324 1.30 -2.96 7.01
CA TYR A 324 1.99 -2.49 8.20
C TYR A 324 0.97 -2.25 9.31
N PRO A 325 1.21 -2.81 10.51
CA PRO A 325 0.46 -2.43 11.70
C PRO A 325 0.49 -0.92 11.89
N THR A 326 -0.68 -0.32 12.05
CA THR A 326 -0.85 1.12 11.98
C THR A 326 -1.80 1.60 13.07
N ILE A 327 -1.42 2.68 13.74
CA ILE A 327 -2.25 3.38 14.71
C ILE A 327 -2.43 4.81 14.25
N SER A 328 -3.68 5.29 14.28
CA SER A 328 -3.99 6.70 14.16
C SER A 328 -4.50 7.24 15.49
N CYS A 329 -3.94 8.36 15.90
CA CYS A 329 -4.28 9.05 17.13
C CYS A 329 -4.95 10.39 16.81
N PHE A 330 -5.95 10.75 17.61
CA PHE A 330 -6.64 12.03 17.55
C PHE A 330 -6.71 12.67 18.93
N ASN A 331 -6.43 13.97 19.00
CA ASN A 331 -6.59 14.81 20.18
C ASN A 331 -6.09 14.18 21.50
N GLY A 332 -4.85 13.66 21.50
CA GLY A 332 -4.23 13.04 22.67
C GLY A 332 -4.58 11.56 22.91
N GLY A 333 -5.30 10.92 21.98
CA GLY A 333 -5.40 9.47 21.92
C GLY A 333 -4.01 8.82 21.91
N THR A 334 -3.82 7.82 22.76
CA THR A 334 -2.54 7.12 22.94
C THR A 334 -2.77 5.62 22.99
N ALA A 335 -2.01 4.88 22.20
CA ALA A 335 -1.99 3.43 22.21
C ALA A 335 -0.57 2.91 22.02
N ARG A 336 -0.35 1.65 22.37
CA ARG A 336 0.96 0.99 22.30
C ARG A 336 0.83 -0.33 21.55
N ILE A 337 1.66 -0.52 20.51
CA ILE A 337 1.81 -1.82 19.86
C ILE A 337 2.71 -2.71 20.74
N ILE A 338 2.28 -3.95 20.93
CA ILE A 338 3.04 -5.01 21.59
C ILE A 338 3.52 -5.96 20.49
N SER A 339 4.83 -6.07 20.33
CA SER A 339 5.49 -6.87 19.29
C SER A 339 6.21 -8.12 19.81
N GLU A 340 6.71 -8.06 21.04
CA GLU A 340 7.47 -9.13 21.69
C GLU A 340 6.58 -10.29 22.11
N GLU A 341 7.04 -11.51 21.85
CA GLU A 341 6.33 -12.75 22.17
C GLU A 341 5.99 -12.86 23.67
N ASP A 342 6.95 -12.54 24.55
CA ASP A 342 6.79 -12.65 26.00
C ASP A 342 5.73 -11.70 26.60
N LYS A 343 5.34 -10.66 25.85
CA LYS A 343 4.39 -9.63 26.31
C LYS A 343 3.00 -9.78 25.71
N LEU A 344 2.82 -10.69 24.77
CA LEU A 344 1.51 -10.99 24.16
C LEU A 344 0.75 -11.94 25.07
N GLU A 345 -0.38 -11.48 25.62
CA GLU A 345 -1.13 -12.26 26.62
C GLU A 345 -1.94 -13.39 25.99
N TYR A 346 -2.43 -13.20 24.77
CA TYR A 346 -3.37 -14.12 24.15
C TYR A 346 -2.76 -14.94 23.01
N LEU A 347 -1.44 -14.83 22.78
CA LEU A 347 -0.76 -15.50 21.67
C LEU A 347 -0.93 -17.03 21.70
N ASP A 348 -0.83 -17.66 22.87
CA ASP A 348 -0.96 -19.12 23.01
C ASP A 348 -2.35 -19.62 22.65
N GLN A 349 -3.39 -18.84 22.99
CA GLN A 349 -4.76 -19.13 22.60
C GLN A 349 -4.93 -19.05 21.08
N ILE A 350 -4.32 -18.05 20.44
CA ILE A 350 -4.37 -17.89 18.97
C ILE A 350 -3.61 -19.03 18.28
N ARG A 351 -2.42 -19.39 18.75
CA ARG A 351 -1.67 -20.53 18.22
C ARG A 351 -2.46 -21.82 18.33
N SER A 352 -3.10 -22.07 19.48
CA SER A 352 -3.93 -23.26 19.68
C SER A 352 -5.13 -23.31 18.73
N ALA A 353 -5.70 -22.16 18.36
CA ALA A 353 -6.85 -22.09 17.47
C ALA A 353 -6.50 -22.16 15.97
N TYR A 354 -5.35 -21.61 15.57
CA TYR A 354 -4.99 -21.44 14.14
C TYR A 354 -3.81 -22.31 13.67
N CYS A 355 -3.04 -22.91 14.58
CA CYS A 355 -1.90 -23.79 14.28
C CYS A 355 -2.22 -25.29 14.50
N VAL A 356 -3.47 -25.71 14.29
CA VAL A 356 -3.94 -27.08 14.61
C VAL A 356 -3.28 -28.15 13.71
N ASP A 357 -3.02 -27.82 12.45
CA ASP A 357 -2.56 -28.78 11.44
C ASP A 357 -1.03 -28.99 11.42
N GLY A 358 -0.29 -28.35 12.35
CA GLY A 358 1.17 -28.40 12.43
C GLY A 358 1.93 -27.68 11.31
N ASN A 359 1.28 -27.41 10.17
CA ASN A 359 1.87 -26.67 9.03
C ASN A 359 1.66 -25.15 9.10
N SER A 360 0.61 -24.69 9.77
CA SER A 360 0.30 -23.26 9.89
C SER A 360 1.09 -22.63 11.03
N LYS A 361 1.90 -21.62 10.73
CA LYS A 361 2.67 -20.85 11.72
C LYS A 361 2.10 -19.44 11.83
N VAL A 362 1.84 -19.01 13.07
CA VAL A 362 1.51 -17.61 13.38
C VAL A 362 2.79 -16.91 13.84
N ASN A 363 3.26 -15.95 13.04
CA ASN A 363 4.43 -15.15 13.33
C ASN A 363 4.06 -13.93 14.20
N THR A 364 5.01 -13.51 15.04
CA THR A 364 4.94 -12.25 15.80
C THR A 364 5.64 -11.14 15.02
N LEU A 365 5.38 -9.87 15.37
CA LEU A 365 6.08 -8.74 14.75
C LEU A 365 7.58 -8.77 14.99
N ASP A 366 8.05 -9.20 16.17
CA ASP A 366 9.48 -9.34 16.45
C ASP A 366 10.16 -10.39 15.57
N THR A 367 9.47 -11.50 15.27
CA THR A 367 9.98 -12.52 14.35
C THR A 367 10.15 -11.94 12.94
N LEU A 368 9.10 -11.31 12.41
CA LEU A 368 9.14 -10.68 11.08
C LEU A 368 10.15 -9.54 11.00
N TYR A 369 10.37 -8.81 12.09
CA TYR A 369 11.38 -7.76 12.15
C TYR A 369 12.79 -8.31 11.95
N LYS A 370 13.11 -9.43 12.61
CA LYS A 370 14.41 -10.11 12.45
C LYS A 370 14.58 -10.68 11.03
N GLU A 371 13.52 -11.26 10.47
CA GLU A 371 13.51 -11.72 9.07
C GLU A 371 13.75 -10.54 8.11
N GLN A 372 13.08 -9.40 8.33
CA GLN A 372 13.27 -8.20 7.53
C GLN A 372 14.71 -7.64 7.62
N ILE A 373 15.33 -7.65 8.80
CA ILE A 373 16.74 -7.25 8.95
C ILE A 373 17.66 -8.18 8.17
N ALA A 374 17.43 -9.50 8.26
CA ALA A 374 18.22 -10.48 7.54
C ALA A 374 18.08 -10.31 6.02
N GLU A 375 16.86 -10.09 5.53
CA GLU A 375 16.60 -9.79 4.12
C GLU A 375 17.29 -8.50 3.67
N ASP A 376 17.17 -7.42 4.43
CA ASP A 376 17.79 -6.12 4.08
C ASP A 376 19.31 -6.27 3.96
N ILE A 377 19.98 -6.98 4.88
CA ILE A 377 21.43 -7.23 4.82
C ILE A 377 21.82 -8.08 3.60
N VAL A 378 21.06 -9.14 3.31
CA VAL A 378 21.35 -10.02 2.17
C VAL A 378 21.20 -9.26 0.86
N TRP A 379 20.15 -8.45 0.71
CA TRP A 379 19.97 -7.62 -0.47
C TRP A 379 21.04 -6.54 -0.59
N ASP A 380 21.53 -5.96 0.52
CA ASP A 380 22.64 -5.00 0.49
C ASP A 380 23.93 -5.64 -0.06
N ILE A 381 24.18 -6.90 0.29
CA ILE A 381 25.33 -7.67 -0.24
C ILE A 381 25.15 -7.97 -1.73
N ILE A 382 23.95 -8.35 -2.16
CA ILE A 382 23.66 -8.63 -3.58
C ILE A 382 23.85 -7.36 -4.42
N ASP A 383 23.29 -6.24 -3.99
CA ASP A 383 23.42 -4.95 -4.68
C ASP A 383 24.90 -4.52 -4.81
N GLU A 384 25.72 -4.80 -3.79
CA GLU A 384 27.16 -4.51 -3.83
C GLU A 384 27.90 -5.37 -4.85
N LEU A 385 27.61 -6.67 -4.89
CA LEU A 385 28.19 -7.60 -5.86
C LEU A 385 27.78 -7.28 -7.30
N GLU A 386 26.51 -6.95 -7.54
CA GLU A 386 26.03 -6.52 -8.85
C GLU A 386 26.72 -5.24 -9.31
N GLN A 387 26.90 -4.29 -8.40
CA GLN A 387 27.57 -3.04 -8.71
C GLN A 387 29.07 -3.23 -8.99
N ILE A 388 29.73 -4.16 -8.31
CA ILE A 388 31.12 -4.55 -8.62
C ILE A 388 31.19 -5.21 -10.00
N ALA A 389 30.27 -6.14 -10.30
CA ALA A 389 30.25 -6.85 -11.57
C ALA A 389 30.03 -5.91 -12.75
N LEU A 390 29.23 -4.85 -12.59
CA LEU A 390 29.03 -3.80 -13.61
C LEU A 390 30.25 -2.89 -13.80
N GLN A 391 31.20 -2.86 -12.86
CA GLN A 391 32.42 -2.05 -12.97
C GLN A 391 33.61 -2.79 -13.58
N GLN A 392 33.56 -4.12 -13.61
CA GLN A 392 34.58 -4.99 -14.24
C GLN A 392 34.27 -5.20 -15.71
#